data_AF-A0A7S3M1L7-F1
#
_entry.id   AF-A0A7S3M1L7-F1
#
_cell.length_a   1.000
_cell.length_b   1.000
_cell.length_c   1.000
_cell.angle_alpha   90.00
_cell.angle_beta   90.00
_cell.angle_gamma   90.00
#
_symmetry.space_group_name_H-M   'P 1'
#
loop_
_entity.id
_entity.type
_entity.pdbx_description
1 polymer ?
#
loop_
_entity_poly.entity_id
_entity_poly.type
_entity_poly.pdbx_seq_one_letter_code
_entity_poly.pdbx_strand_id
1 'polypeptide(L)'
;PPSRKAPATSASKAKASATAADTATSSSSNLCFEGQKIAVTGVMASCSREDLEDLILQHGGKLSAAVSGKTSFLLAGLLLEDGREAKDSSKYKAAVEKK
;
A
#
# COMPACT_ATOMS: atom_id res chain seq x y z
N PRO A 1 64.14 18.55 -1.62
CA PRO A 1 63.05 18.88 -2.57
C PRO A 1 63.11 17.95 -3.81
N PRO A 2 62.06 17.16 -4.10
CA PRO A 2 60.72 17.65 -4.40
C PRO A 2 59.58 16.92 -3.67
N SER A 3 58.69 17.74 -3.13
CA SER A 3 57.23 17.63 -3.04
C SER A 3 56.58 16.34 -3.59
N ARG A 4 56.04 15.51 -2.70
CA ARG A 4 54.77 14.80 -2.95
C ARG A 4 53.83 15.00 -1.76
N LYS A 5 53.13 16.12 -1.81
CA LYS A 5 51.94 16.40 -1.00
C LYS A 5 50.80 15.60 -1.65
N ALA A 6 50.44 14.46 -1.07
CA ALA A 6 49.26 13.72 -1.50
C ALA A 6 48.00 14.46 -0.98
N PRO A 7 47.03 14.81 -1.85
CA PRO A 7 45.81 15.48 -1.44
C PRO A 7 44.81 14.53 -0.79
N ALA A 8 44.07 15.09 0.15
CA ALA A 8 42.87 14.52 0.74
C ALA A 8 41.81 14.22 -0.33
N THR A 9 41.26 13.00 -0.29
CA THR A 9 39.90 12.65 -0.73
C THR A 9 39.40 11.68 0.34
N SER A 10 38.64 12.14 1.33
CA SER A 10 37.21 12.43 1.31
C SER A 10 36.36 11.26 0.81
N ALA A 11 35.39 10.95 1.66
CA ALA A 11 34.10 10.35 1.36
C ALA A 11 33.96 8.83 1.59
N SER A 12 33.17 8.58 2.64
CA SER A 12 32.07 7.60 2.67
C SER A 12 32.46 6.12 2.59
N LYS A 13 32.81 5.60 3.76
CA LYS A 13 32.49 4.21 4.10
C LYS A 13 30.99 4.11 4.42
N ALA A 14 30.15 4.20 3.40
CA ALA A 14 28.75 3.78 3.49
C ALA A 14 28.75 2.25 3.40
N LYS A 15 28.87 1.59 4.55
CA LYS A 15 28.72 0.14 4.66
C LYS A 15 27.39 -0.15 5.34
N ALA A 16 26.46 -0.64 4.52
CA ALA A 16 25.40 -1.61 4.83
C ALA A 16 24.45 -1.28 5.98
N SER A 17 23.22 -0.92 5.60
CA SER A 17 22.04 -1.58 6.15
C SER A 17 20.92 -1.53 5.11
N ALA A 18 21.04 -2.38 4.10
CA ALA A 18 19.89 -2.86 3.37
C ALA A 18 19.43 -4.11 4.10
N THR A 19 18.50 -3.95 5.04
CA THR A 19 17.76 -5.09 5.60
C THR A 19 16.48 -5.20 4.79
N ALA A 20 16.62 -5.70 3.56
CA ALA A 20 15.49 -6.20 2.80
C ALA A 20 15.13 -7.56 3.39
N ALA A 21 14.13 -7.56 4.27
CA ALA A 21 13.54 -8.78 4.78
C ALA A 21 12.80 -9.45 3.62
N ASP A 22 13.38 -10.57 3.21
CA ASP A 22 12.82 -11.59 2.36
C ASP A 22 11.49 -12.10 2.93
N THR A 23 10.44 -12.04 2.12
CA THR A 23 9.35 -13.02 2.22
C THR A 23 8.99 -13.43 0.80
N ALA A 24 9.83 -14.31 0.25
CA ALA A 24 9.48 -15.08 -0.90
C ALA A 24 8.30 -16.02 -0.56
N THR A 25 7.13 -15.76 -1.14
CA THR A 25 6.17 -16.83 -1.48
C THR A 25 6.03 -16.89 -2.99
N SER A 26 6.85 -17.77 -3.57
CA SER A 26 6.63 -18.59 -4.77
C SER A 26 5.81 -18.01 -5.94
N SER A 27 6.53 -17.68 -7.02
CA SER A 27 6.15 -17.82 -8.43
C SER A 27 4.70 -18.18 -8.74
N SER A 28 3.92 -17.18 -9.13
CA SER A 28 3.18 -17.18 -10.40
C SER A 28 2.56 -15.80 -10.58
N SER A 29 2.81 -15.22 -11.76
CA SER A 29 2.32 -13.95 -12.26
C SER A 29 0.78 -13.88 -12.31
N ASN A 30 0.12 -13.85 -11.16
CA ASN A 30 -1.29 -13.51 -11.03
C ASN A 30 -1.36 -12.23 -10.20
N LEU A 31 -1.06 -11.12 -10.86
CA LEU A 31 -1.38 -9.79 -10.37
C LEU A 31 -2.90 -9.65 -10.44
N CYS A 32 -3.61 -10.30 -9.51
CA CYS A 32 -5.08 -10.40 -9.47
C CYS A 32 -5.76 -9.03 -9.42
N PHE A 33 -5.02 -8.01 -8.96
CA PHE A 33 -5.49 -6.65 -8.84
C PHE A 33 -4.79 -5.69 -9.82
N GLU A 34 -4.05 -6.19 -10.81
CA GLU A 34 -3.35 -5.34 -11.79
C GLU A 34 -4.30 -4.34 -12.44
N GLY A 35 -3.99 -3.05 -12.30
CA GLY A 35 -4.80 -1.97 -12.87
C GLY A 35 -6.15 -1.73 -12.17
N GLN A 36 -6.50 -2.55 -11.17
CA GLN A 36 -7.72 -2.40 -10.40
C GLN A 36 -7.56 -1.37 -9.28
N LYS A 37 -8.62 -0.59 -9.08
CA LYS A 37 -8.71 0.37 -7.98
C LYS A 37 -9.58 -0.20 -6.89
N ILE A 38 -9.02 -0.22 -5.69
CA ILE A 38 -9.65 -0.78 -4.51
C ILE A 38 -9.84 0.33 -3.50
N ALA A 39 -11.05 0.53 -3.01
CA ALA A 39 -11.33 1.48 -1.95
C ALA A 39 -11.57 0.78 -0.62
N VAL A 40 -11.14 1.38 0.48
CA VAL A 40 -11.33 0.85 1.84
C VAL A 40 -12.16 1.82 2.66
N THR A 41 -13.16 1.29 3.36
CA THR A 41 -14.05 2.04 4.26
C THR A 41 -14.32 1.27 5.54
N GLY A 42 -14.44 1.99 6.66
CA GLY A 42 -14.69 1.40 7.99
C GLY A 42 -13.42 0.94 8.72
N VAL A 43 -13.65 0.41 9.91
CA VAL A 43 -12.67 -0.15 10.85
C VAL A 43 -12.53 -1.65 10.57
N MET A 44 -11.28 -2.09 10.40
CA MET A 44 -10.94 -3.51 10.43
C MET A 44 -10.36 -3.88 11.80
N ALA A 45 -10.74 -5.04 12.32
CA ALA A 45 -10.25 -5.55 13.60
C ALA A 45 -8.86 -6.21 13.51
N SER A 46 -8.51 -6.77 12.34
CA SER A 46 -7.28 -7.58 12.15
C SER A 46 -6.28 -7.01 11.16
N CYS A 47 -6.63 -6.00 10.37
CA CYS A 47 -5.75 -5.44 9.34
C CYS A 47 -5.83 -3.92 9.34
N SER A 48 -4.68 -3.25 9.30
CA SER A 48 -4.66 -1.80 9.20
C SER A 48 -4.82 -1.38 7.75
N ARG A 49 -5.01 -0.06 7.53
CA ARG A 49 -5.12 0.47 6.17
C ARG A 49 -3.81 0.28 5.41
N GLU A 50 -2.69 0.42 6.12
CA GLU A 50 -1.32 0.29 5.63
C GLU A 50 -1.05 -1.14 5.16
N ASP A 51 -1.42 -2.15 5.98
CA ASP A 51 -1.27 -3.57 5.61
C ASP A 51 -2.04 -3.90 4.32
N LEU A 52 -3.25 -3.34 4.20
CA LEU A 52 -4.05 -3.49 2.99
C LEU A 52 -3.40 -2.78 1.80
N GLU A 53 -2.86 -1.58 2.02
CA GLU A 53 -2.17 -0.82 0.98
C GLU A 53 -1.00 -1.62 0.43
N ASP A 54 -0.17 -2.18 1.31
CA ASP A 54 0.97 -3.03 0.94
C ASP A 54 0.53 -4.31 0.24
N LEU A 55 -0.46 -5.04 0.76
CA LEU A 55 -0.98 -6.24 0.10
C LEU A 55 -1.53 -5.93 -1.29
N ILE A 56 -2.33 -4.87 -1.42
CA ILE A 56 -2.93 -4.48 -2.70
C ILE A 56 -1.84 -4.07 -3.70
N LEU A 57 -0.83 -3.32 -3.27
CA LEU A 57 0.30 -2.91 -4.10
C LEU A 57 1.17 -4.11 -4.52
N GLN A 58 1.44 -5.04 -3.61
CA GLN A 58 2.16 -6.29 -3.89
C GLN A 58 1.46 -7.14 -4.97
N HIS A 59 0.12 -7.05 -5.04
CA HIS A 59 -0.69 -7.74 -6.03
C HIS A 59 -1.02 -6.90 -7.29
N GLY A 60 -0.37 -5.75 -7.49
CA GLY A 60 -0.51 -4.90 -8.68
C GLY A 60 -1.69 -3.91 -8.66
N GLY A 61 -2.41 -3.84 -7.54
CA GLY A 61 -3.55 -2.97 -7.35
C GLY A 61 -3.20 -1.56 -6.87
N LYS A 62 -4.20 -0.69 -6.90
CA LYS A 62 -4.10 0.69 -6.37
C LYS A 62 -5.15 0.88 -5.28
N LEU A 63 -4.70 1.18 -4.06
CA LEU A 63 -5.60 1.59 -2.99
C LEU A 63 -6.04 3.05 -3.20
N SER A 64 -7.31 3.32 -2.94
CA SER A 64 -7.88 4.67 -2.96
C SER A 64 -8.74 4.91 -1.73
N ALA A 65 -8.58 6.06 -1.09
CA ALA A 65 -9.40 6.45 0.05
C ALA A 65 -10.85 6.83 -0.32
N ALA A 66 -11.12 7.02 -1.62
CA ALA A 66 -12.40 7.47 -2.14
C ALA A 66 -12.95 6.51 -3.20
N VAL A 67 -14.27 6.39 -3.23
CA VAL A 67 -14.96 5.62 -4.28
C VAL A 67 -15.23 6.52 -5.46
N SER A 68 -14.58 6.21 -6.58
CA SER A 68 -14.74 6.89 -7.85
C SER A 68 -15.44 5.95 -8.83
N GLY A 69 -15.97 6.47 -9.94
CA GLY A 69 -16.60 5.63 -10.99
C GLY A 69 -15.63 4.68 -11.71
N LYS A 70 -14.35 4.64 -11.30
CA LYS A 70 -13.33 3.71 -11.82
C LYS A 70 -12.86 2.71 -10.74
N THR A 71 -13.51 2.68 -9.57
CA THR A 71 -13.16 1.79 -8.46
C THR A 71 -13.84 0.43 -8.67
N SER A 72 -13.05 -0.63 -8.84
CA SER A 72 -13.56 -1.98 -9.13
C SER A 72 -13.99 -2.72 -7.87
N PHE A 73 -13.29 -2.50 -6.75
CA PHE A 73 -13.54 -3.19 -5.48
C PHE A 73 -13.67 -2.21 -4.32
N LEU A 74 -14.61 -2.48 -3.42
CA LEU A 74 -14.74 -1.80 -2.13
C LEU A 74 -14.57 -2.83 -1.02
N LEU A 75 -13.55 -2.64 -0.19
CA LEU A 75 -13.35 -3.32 1.07
C LEU A 75 -14.09 -2.52 2.15
N ALA A 76 -15.17 -3.09 2.67
CA ALA A 76 -15.90 -2.54 3.79
C ALA A 76 -15.54 -3.32 5.06
N GLY A 77 -15.07 -2.60 6.08
CA GLY A 77 -14.83 -3.13 7.41
C GLY A 77 -16.12 -3.49 8.14
N LEU A 78 -15.99 -3.94 9.38
CA LEU A 78 -17.13 -4.40 10.19
C LEU A 78 -18.00 -3.23 10.65
N LEU A 79 -17.34 -2.16 11.10
CA LEU A 79 -17.98 -1.02 11.72
C LEU A 79 -17.41 0.29 11.18
N LEU A 80 -18.18 1.36 11.22
CA LEU A 80 -17.71 2.72 11.02
C LEU A 80 -17.14 3.26 12.35
N GLU A 81 -16.33 4.31 12.29
CA GLU A 81 -15.78 5.01 13.49
C GLU A 81 -16.89 5.45 14.47
N ASP A 82 -18.11 5.65 13.96
CA ASP A 82 -19.29 6.03 14.75
C ASP A 82 -19.99 4.84 15.43
N GLY A 83 -19.51 3.61 15.27
CA GLY A 83 -20.17 2.40 15.80
C GLY A 83 -21.31 1.86 14.93
N ARG A 84 -21.53 2.43 13.74
CA ARG A 84 -22.59 2.03 12.79
C ARG A 84 -22.09 0.97 11.80
N GLU A 85 -22.96 0.15 11.22
CA GLU A 85 -22.56 -0.84 10.22
C GLU A 85 -21.95 -0.17 8.97
N ALA A 86 -20.92 -0.80 8.38
CA ALA A 86 -20.22 -0.23 7.23
C ALA A 86 -21.10 -0.06 5.98
N LYS A 87 -22.20 -0.81 5.87
CA LYS A 87 -23.20 -0.72 4.79
C LYS A 87 -23.95 0.61 4.75
N ASP A 88 -24.08 1.29 5.89
CA ASP A 88 -24.76 2.60 5.95
C ASP A 88 -23.84 3.77 5.62
N SER A 89 -22.54 3.52 5.44
CA SER A 89 -21.60 4.59 5.16
C SER A 89 -21.93 5.31 3.85
N SER A 90 -21.80 6.63 3.85
CA SER A 90 -21.93 7.47 2.65
C SER A 90 -21.00 7.02 1.52
N LYS A 91 -19.85 6.42 1.88
CA LYS A 91 -18.94 5.76 0.94
C LYS A 91 -19.53 4.47 0.35
N TYR A 92 -20.16 3.61 1.16
CA TYR A 92 -20.81 2.40 0.65
C TYR A 92 -21.96 2.73 -0.31
N LYS A 93 -22.81 3.70 0.04
CA LYS A 93 -23.90 4.17 -0.84
C LYS A 93 -23.37 4.67 -2.18
N ALA A 94 -22.33 5.51 -2.15
CA ALA A 94 -21.68 6.01 -3.36
C ALA A 94 -21.00 4.91 -4.20
N ALA A 95 -20.56 3.81 -3.57
CA ALA A 95 -20.01 2.66 -4.27
C ALA A 95 -21.10 1.84 -4.98
N VAL A 96 -22.26 1.67 -4.35
CA VAL A 96 -23.41 0.95 -4.91
C VAL A 96 -24.01 1.74 -6.07
N GLU A 97 -24.18 3.06 -5.94
CA GLU A 97 -24.74 3.91 -7.02
C GLU A 97 -23.84 4.02 -8.25
N LYS A 98 -22.52 3.83 -8.10
CA LYS A 98 -21.54 4.01 -9.18
C LYS A 98 -21.08 2.71 -9.83
N LYS A 99 -21.70 1.58 -9.46
CA LYS A 99 -21.52 0.28 -10.13
C LYS A 99 -22.45 0.11 -11.32
#